data_AF-A0AAD4D080-F1
#
_entry.id   AF-A0AAD4D080-F1
#
_cell.length_a   1.000
_cell.length_b   1.000
_cell.length_c   1.000
_cell.angle_alpha   90.00
_cell.angle_beta   90.00
_cell.angle_gamma   90.00
#
_symmetry.space_group_name_H-M   'P 1'
#
loop_
_entity.id
_entity.type
_entity.pdbx_description
1 polymer ?
#
loop_
_entity_poly.entity_id
_entity_poly.type
_entity_poly.pdbx_seq_one_letter_code
_entity_poly.pdbx_strand_id
1 'polypeptide(L)'
;MCNPPFYTSREELISSAQAKERPPFSACTGAEVEMVTSGGEIDFVSRMIDESLRLRDKVLWYTSMLGKLSSVSVLVEKLVDCGNSNYAVTEFVQGSKTKRWAIAWSWADLRPAVNVARAISNFPKNLLPFPSEYTFEIATECVDDVSEKLDTELTSLAVQWVWRKDLSTGVGFAMENVWSRQARRKMKNMTERGEEMDIDEDIAALGFKIQLKKENLQGMRVIIRWAKGRDSVLFESFCGMIKRKLEGR
;
A
#
# COMPACT_ATOMS: atom_id res chain seq x y z
N MET A 1 -14.86 -9.40 -3.77
CA MET A 1 -14.90 -9.49 -2.30
C MET A 1 -15.46 -10.84 -1.89
N CYS A 2 -14.99 -11.40 -0.78
CA CYS A 2 -15.44 -12.69 -0.25
C CYS A 2 -15.59 -12.65 1.28
N ASN A 3 -16.58 -13.37 1.81
CA ASN A 3 -16.67 -13.75 3.21
C ASN A 3 -16.69 -15.29 3.27
N PRO A 4 -15.52 -15.93 3.47
CA PRO A 4 -15.40 -17.38 3.36
C PRO A 4 -15.99 -18.10 4.58
N PRO A 5 -16.37 -19.38 4.47
CA PRO A 5 -16.65 -20.20 5.63
C PRO A 5 -15.41 -20.29 6.53
N PHE A 6 -15.55 -20.00 7.82
CA PHE A 6 -14.40 -19.83 8.74
C PHE A 6 -13.85 -21.13 9.33
N TYR A 7 -14.66 -22.18 9.38
CA TYR A 7 -14.38 -23.38 10.15
C TYR A 7 -14.08 -24.57 9.23
N THR A 8 -13.15 -25.43 9.68
CA THR A 8 -12.74 -26.68 9.03
C THR A 8 -13.78 -27.79 9.19
N SER A 9 -14.49 -27.79 10.33
CA SER A 9 -15.53 -28.76 10.65
C SER A 9 -16.57 -28.17 11.61
N ARG A 10 -17.67 -28.91 11.80
CA ARG A 10 -18.72 -28.56 12.77
C ARG A 10 -18.20 -28.59 14.20
N GLU A 11 -17.32 -29.54 14.51
CA GLU A 11 -16.70 -29.69 15.83
C GLU A 11 -15.84 -28.47 16.17
N GLU A 12 -15.08 -27.94 15.19
CA GLU A 12 -14.30 -26.72 15.40
C GLU A 12 -15.20 -25.51 15.68
N LEU A 13 -16.32 -25.39 14.95
CA LEU A 13 -17.31 -24.34 15.20
C LEU A 13 -17.85 -24.41 16.63
N ILE A 14 -18.23 -25.60 17.09
CA ILE A 14 -18.75 -25.82 18.44
C ILE A 14 -17.67 -25.51 19.49
N SER A 15 -16.46 -26.02 19.31
CA SER A 15 -15.33 -25.77 20.21
C SER A 15 -15.00 -24.28 20.33
N SER A 16 -14.97 -23.57 19.19
CA SER A 16 -14.75 -22.12 19.14
C SER A 16 -15.87 -21.33 19.84
N ALA A 17 -17.11 -21.81 19.78
CA ALA A 17 -18.24 -21.21 20.50
C ALA A 17 -18.14 -21.45 22.01
N GLN A 18 -17.73 -22.65 22.44
CA GLN A 18 -17.56 -23.03 23.85
C GLN A 18 -16.37 -22.33 24.52
N ALA A 19 -15.30 -22.05 23.78
CA ALA A 19 -14.13 -21.33 24.29
C ALA A 19 -14.43 -19.86 24.63
N LYS A 20 -15.59 -19.31 24.26
CA LYS A 20 -16.01 -17.95 24.60
C LYS A 20 -16.71 -17.95 25.95
N GLU A 21 -16.25 -17.09 26.87
CA GLU A 21 -16.83 -16.93 28.22
C GLU A 21 -18.32 -16.57 28.23
N ARG A 22 -18.84 -15.99 27.14
CA ARG A 22 -20.25 -15.64 27.00
C ARG A 22 -20.75 -16.03 25.62
N PRO A 23 -22.01 -16.49 25.51
CA PRO A 23 -22.63 -16.72 24.22
C PRO A 23 -22.64 -15.42 23.40
N PRO A 24 -22.55 -15.52 22.06
CA PRO A 24 -22.64 -14.36 21.20
C PRO A 24 -24.00 -13.66 21.39
N PHE A 25 -24.01 -12.33 21.32
CA PHE A 25 -25.24 -11.53 21.42
C PHE A 25 -26.14 -11.68 20.18
N SER A 26 -25.61 -12.18 19.07
CA SER A 26 -26.34 -12.49 17.85
C SER A 26 -26.52 -13.99 17.67
N ALA A 27 -27.71 -14.40 17.22
CA ALA A 27 -27.92 -15.77 16.75
C ALA A 27 -27.15 -15.99 15.44
N CYS A 28 -26.34 -17.04 15.38
CA CYS A 28 -25.72 -17.47 14.13
C CYS A 28 -26.74 -18.28 13.34
N THR A 29 -27.36 -17.67 12.33
CA THR A 29 -28.39 -18.30 11.48
C THR A 29 -27.84 -18.80 10.15
N GLY A 30 -26.51 -18.76 9.96
CA GLY A 30 -25.87 -19.21 8.72
C GLY A 30 -26.09 -20.70 8.49
N ALA A 31 -26.25 -21.09 7.22
CA ALA A 31 -26.29 -22.49 6.85
C ALA A 31 -24.93 -23.15 7.09
N GLU A 32 -24.88 -24.47 7.29
CA GLU A 32 -23.62 -25.17 7.55
C GLU A 32 -22.59 -24.96 6.42
N VAL A 33 -23.05 -24.90 5.17
CA VAL A 33 -22.24 -24.60 3.98
C VAL A 33 -21.67 -23.17 3.95
N GLU A 34 -22.27 -22.24 4.71
CA GLU A 34 -21.78 -20.86 4.84
C GLU A 34 -20.78 -20.71 5.99
N MET A 35 -20.69 -21.71 6.88
CA MET A 35 -19.88 -21.66 8.09
C MET A 35 -18.68 -22.61 8.04
N VAL A 36 -18.84 -23.77 7.38
CA VAL A 36 -17.86 -24.86 7.35
C VAL A 36 -17.41 -25.14 5.91
N THR A 37 -16.11 -25.28 5.73
CA THR A 37 -15.48 -25.79 4.51
C THR A 37 -14.28 -26.64 4.89
N SER A 38 -13.93 -27.64 4.07
CA SER A 38 -12.68 -28.38 4.26
C SER A 38 -11.50 -27.41 4.29
N GLY A 39 -10.64 -27.52 5.30
CA GLY A 39 -9.49 -26.62 5.52
C GLY A 39 -9.83 -25.20 6.01
N GLY A 40 -11.12 -24.90 6.23
CA GLY A 40 -11.59 -23.63 6.76
C GLY A 40 -11.23 -22.43 5.87
N GLU A 41 -11.18 -21.24 6.48
CA GLU A 41 -10.87 -20.01 5.74
C GLU A 41 -9.46 -20.00 5.14
N ILE A 42 -8.50 -20.71 5.75
CA ILE A 42 -7.12 -20.73 5.27
C ILE A 42 -7.06 -21.41 3.90
N ASP A 43 -7.58 -22.62 3.77
CA ASP A 43 -7.54 -23.33 2.48
C ASP A 43 -8.46 -22.69 1.45
N PHE A 44 -9.59 -22.14 1.88
CA PHE A 44 -10.48 -21.40 0.99
C PHE A 44 -9.78 -20.20 0.35
N VAL A 45 -9.18 -19.33 1.16
CA VAL A 45 -8.50 -18.13 0.65
C VAL A 45 -7.18 -18.48 -0.02
N SER A 46 -6.51 -19.56 0.40
CA SER A 46 -5.34 -20.09 -0.31
C SER A 46 -5.67 -20.45 -1.75
N ARG A 47 -6.78 -21.15 -1.99
CA ARG A 47 -7.26 -21.43 -3.35
C ARG A 47 -7.57 -20.15 -4.13
N MET A 48 -8.16 -19.14 -3.49
CA MET A 48 -8.37 -17.84 -4.15
C MET A 48 -7.06 -17.17 -4.56
N ILE A 49 -6.01 -17.26 -3.74
CA ILE A 49 -4.67 -16.75 -4.07
C ILE A 49 -4.13 -17.51 -5.31
N ASP A 50 -4.22 -18.84 -5.31
CA ASP A 50 -3.75 -19.67 -6.42
C ASP A 50 -4.53 -19.40 -7.72
N GLU A 51 -5.84 -19.21 -7.63
CA GLU A 51 -6.69 -18.83 -8.76
C GLU A 51 -6.35 -17.45 -9.30
N SER A 52 -6.03 -16.50 -8.40
CA SER A 52 -5.66 -15.13 -8.77
C SER A 52 -4.36 -15.06 -9.57
N LEU A 53 -3.46 -16.05 -9.47
CA LEU A 53 -2.26 -16.14 -10.30
C LEU A 53 -2.57 -16.33 -11.79
N ARG A 54 -3.75 -16.86 -12.13
CA ARG A 54 -4.22 -17.03 -13.51
C ARG A 54 -4.93 -15.80 -14.03
N LEU A 55 -5.73 -15.15 -13.19
CA LEU A 55 -6.51 -13.97 -13.56
C LEU A 55 -5.67 -12.68 -13.54
N ARG A 56 -4.65 -12.60 -12.67
CA ARG A 56 -3.72 -11.48 -12.53
C ARG A 56 -4.44 -10.13 -12.46
N ASP A 57 -4.20 -9.29 -13.45
CA ASP A 57 -4.64 -7.90 -13.63
C ASP A 57 -6.07 -7.77 -14.18
N LYS A 58 -6.72 -8.87 -14.60
CA LYS A 58 -8.16 -8.87 -14.92
C LYS A 58 -9.05 -8.47 -13.75
N VAL A 59 -8.53 -8.63 -12.52
CA VAL A 59 -9.15 -8.11 -11.31
C VAL A 59 -8.11 -7.25 -10.60
N LEU A 60 -8.41 -5.98 -10.40
CA LEU A 60 -7.46 -5.04 -9.81
C LEU A 60 -7.15 -5.39 -8.34
N TRP A 61 -8.16 -5.74 -7.56
CA TRP A 61 -8.00 -6.14 -6.16
C TRP A 61 -8.88 -7.35 -5.82
N TYR A 62 -8.23 -8.38 -5.27
CA TYR A 62 -8.88 -9.51 -4.64
C TYR A 62 -8.97 -9.23 -3.15
N THR A 63 -10.10 -9.57 -2.51
CA THR A 63 -10.32 -9.29 -1.10
C THR A 63 -11.09 -10.41 -0.42
N SER A 64 -10.70 -10.75 0.81
CA SER A 64 -11.43 -11.69 1.67
C SER A 64 -11.47 -11.20 3.11
N MET A 65 -12.64 -11.30 3.75
CA MET A 65 -12.76 -11.19 5.20
C MET A 65 -12.26 -12.48 5.87
N LEU A 66 -11.77 -12.37 7.10
CA LEU A 66 -11.23 -13.46 7.90
C LEU A 66 -11.79 -13.38 9.33
N GLY A 67 -12.16 -14.54 9.86
CA GLY A 67 -12.69 -14.74 11.20
C GLY A 67 -11.60 -14.85 12.28
N LYS A 68 -10.36 -15.22 11.92
CA LYS A 68 -9.25 -15.43 12.87
C LYS A 68 -8.01 -14.63 12.44
N LEU A 69 -7.35 -13.99 13.41
CA LEU A 69 -6.10 -13.26 13.18
C LEU A 69 -4.96 -14.19 12.72
N SER A 70 -4.90 -15.41 13.25
CA SER A 70 -3.88 -16.40 12.86
C SER A 70 -3.91 -16.73 11.38
N SER A 71 -5.10 -16.73 10.77
CA SER A 71 -5.28 -16.98 9.34
C SER A 71 -4.65 -15.88 8.48
N VAL A 72 -4.63 -14.63 8.96
CA VAL A 72 -4.01 -13.49 8.26
C VAL A 72 -2.52 -13.76 8.04
N SER A 73 -1.80 -14.22 9.07
CA SER A 73 -0.36 -14.48 8.99
C SER A 73 -0.03 -15.53 7.93
N VAL A 74 -0.72 -16.68 7.98
CA VAL A 74 -0.52 -17.79 7.03
C VAL A 74 -0.79 -17.36 5.59
N LEU A 75 -1.85 -16.57 5.38
CA LEU A 75 -2.23 -16.12 4.04
C LEU A 75 -1.30 -15.03 3.49
N VAL A 76 -0.75 -14.18 4.37
CA VAL A 76 0.30 -13.22 3.99
C VAL A 76 1.58 -13.96 3.58
N GLU A 77 2.02 -14.96 4.34
CA GLU A 77 3.18 -15.77 3.99
C GLU A 77 2.99 -16.44 2.62
N LYS A 78 1.81 -17.04 2.38
CA LYS A 78 1.48 -17.60 1.06
C LYS A 78 1.54 -16.57 -0.08
N LEU A 79 1.05 -15.34 0.15
CA LEU A 79 1.15 -14.27 -0.86
C LEU A 79 2.62 -13.94 -1.18
N VAL A 80 3.46 -13.83 -0.15
CA VAL A 80 4.89 -13.55 -0.30
C VAL A 80 5.59 -14.69 -1.03
N ASP A 81 5.29 -15.95 -0.69
CA ASP A 81 5.82 -17.13 -1.37
C ASP A 81 5.41 -17.19 -2.85
N CYS A 82 4.22 -16.68 -3.18
CA CYS A 82 3.76 -16.52 -4.56
C CYS A 82 4.37 -15.29 -5.28
N GLY A 83 5.32 -14.59 -4.67
CA GLY A 83 5.98 -13.41 -5.22
C GLY A 83 5.13 -12.14 -5.21
N ASN A 84 4.06 -12.08 -4.39
CA ASN A 84 3.25 -10.88 -4.26
C ASN A 84 3.86 -9.91 -3.24
N SER A 85 4.00 -8.64 -3.62
CA SER A 85 4.46 -7.55 -2.75
C SER A 85 3.46 -6.40 -2.64
N ASN A 86 2.24 -6.57 -3.17
CA ASN A 86 1.19 -5.54 -3.21
C ASN A 86 -0.08 -6.07 -2.56
N TYR A 87 -0.05 -6.12 -1.22
CA TYR A 87 -1.14 -6.59 -0.40
C TYR A 87 -1.46 -5.60 0.73
N ALA A 88 -2.61 -5.80 1.36
CA ALA A 88 -3.14 -4.98 2.44
C ALA A 88 -3.77 -5.89 3.50
N VAL A 89 -3.58 -5.52 4.76
CA VAL A 89 -4.19 -6.18 5.91
C VAL A 89 -4.86 -5.14 6.80
N THR A 90 -6.08 -5.42 7.21
CA THR A 90 -6.84 -4.53 8.09
C THR A 90 -7.70 -5.29 9.10
N GLU A 91 -8.15 -4.61 10.16
CA GLU A 91 -9.13 -5.13 11.11
C GLU A 91 -10.41 -4.28 11.09
N PHE A 92 -11.56 -4.96 11.20
CA PHE A 92 -12.86 -4.37 11.44
C PHE A 92 -13.25 -4.59 12.89
N VAL A 93 -13.43 -3.50 13.63
CA VAL A 93 -13.83 -3.52 15.03
C VAL A 93 -15.27 -3.01 15.12
N GLN A 94 -16.21 -3.90 15.43
CA GLN A 94 -17.62 -3.55 15.64
C GLN A 94 -18.01 -3.83 17.09
N GLY A 95 -18.37 -2.76 17.81
CA GLY A 95 -18.60 -2.82 19.25
C GLY A 95 -17.33 -3.14 20.04
N SER A 96 -17.49 -3.65 21.26
CA SER A 96 -16.37 -3.90 22.17
C SER A 96 -15.73 -5.29 22.03
N LYS A 97 -16.31 -6.21 21.26
CA LYS A 97 -15.92 -7.64 21.29
C LYS A 97 -15.75 -8.30 19.92
N THR A 98 -16.46 -7.87 18.88
CA THR A 98 -16.36 -8.53 17.58
C THR A 98 -15.29 -7.88 16.73
N LYS A 99 -14.19 -8.60 16.57
CA LYS A 99 -13.16 -8.30 15.58
C LYS A 99 -13.27 -9.22 14.38
N ARG A 100 -13.08 -8.66 13.20
CA ARG A 100 -12.82 -9.38 11.95
C ARG A 100 -11.57 -8.79 11.32
N TRP A 101 -10.96 -9.55 10.44
CA TRP A 101 -9.82 -9.08 9.67
C TRP A 101 -10.17 -9.11 8.20
N ALA A 102 -9.43 -8.37 7.39
CA ALA A 102 -9.49 -8.51 5.95
C ALA A 102 -8.09 -8.53 5.38
N ILE A 103 -7.94 -9.35 4.36
CA ILE A 103 -6.76 -9.42 3.51
C ILE A 103 -7.17 -9.00 2.10
N ALA A 104 -6.32 -8.23 1.45
CA ALA A 104 -6.48 -7.81 0.07
C ALA A 104 -5.14 -7.90 -0.67
N TRP A 105 -5.17 -8.25 -1.95
CA TRP A 105 -3.96 -8.29 -2.78
C TRP A 105 -4.26 -7.89 -4.22
N SER A 106 -3.23 -7.37 -4.88
CA SER A 106 -3.24 -7.00 -6.29
C SER A 106 -2.01 -7.55 -6.99
N TRP A 107 -2.18 -7.94 -8.26
CA TRP A 107 -1.06 -8.26 -9.14
C TRP A 107 -0.63 -7.07 -9.99
N ALA A 108 -1.40 -5.99 -9.98
CA ALA A 108 -1.05 -4.72 -10.61
C ALA A 108 -0.08 -3.92 -9.73
N ASP A 109 0.33 -2.76 -10.22
CA ASP A 109 1.34 -1.89 -9.60
C ASP A 109 0.75 -0.67 -8.89
N LEU A 110 -0.57 -0.46 -8.94
CA LEU A 110 -1.25 0.56 -8.15
C LEU A 110 -1.22 0.20 -6.67
N ARG A 111 -0.77 1.13 -5.84
CA ARG A 111 -0.54 0.92 -4.41
C ARG A 111 -1.65 1.55 -3.56
N PRO A 112 -2.17 0.81 -2.56
CA PRO A 112 -3.10 1.38 -1.60
C PRO A 112 -2.39 2.39 -0.69
N ALA A 113 -3.14 3.29 -0.08
CA ALA A 113 -2.59 4.19 0.93
C ALA A 113 -2.11 3.41 2.17
N VAL A 114 -1.08 3.89 2.84
CA VAL A 114 -0.45 3.17 3.97
C VAL A 114 -1.44 2.89 5.11
N ASN A 115 -2.36 3.82 5.36
CA ASN A 115 -3.41 3.72 6.36
C ASN A 115 -4.53 2.74 5.98
N VAL A 116 -4.57 2.28 4.72
CA VAL A 116 -5.46 1.18 4.28
C VAL A 116 -4.69 -0.13 4.31
N ALA A 117 -3.44 -0.12 3.85
CA ALA A 117 -2.62 -1.31 3.68
C ALA A 117 -2.17 -1.96 5.00
N ARG A 118 -2.06 -1.15 6.06
CA ARG A 118 -1.45 -1.54 7.35
C ARG A 118 -2.37 -1.23 8.54
N ALA A 119 -3.69 -1.16 8.32
CA ALA A 119 -4.69 -0.82 9.35
C ALA A 119 -5.06 -2.01 10.25
N ILE A 120 -4.07 -2.62 10.90
CA ILE A 120 -4.24 -3.77 11.78
C ILE A 120 -3.41 -3.60 13.06
N SER A 121 -4.03 -3.76 14.23
CA SER A 121 -3.35 -3.66 15.52
C SER A 121 -2.70 -4.99 15.94
N ASN A 122 -1.60 -4.92 16.69
CA ASN A 122 -0.91 -6.08 17.28
C ASN A 122 -0.49 -7.17 16.27
N PHE A 123 -0.19 -6.78 15.02
CA PHE A 123 0.26 -7.70 13.98
C PHE A 123 1.80 -7.65 13.81
N PRO A 124 2.47 -8.78 13.48
CA PRO A 124 3.91 -8.82 13.28
C PRO A 124 4.36 -7.85 12.18
N LYS A 125 5.31 -6.96 12.50
CA LYS A 125 5.76 -5.91 11.57
C LYS A 125 6.42 -6.46 10.30
N ASN A 126 7.07 -7.62 10.39
CA ASN A 126 7.69 -8.31 9.26
C ASN A 126 6.68 -8.88 8.26
N LEU A 127 5.42 -9.07 8.67
CA LEU A 127 4.33 -9.51 7.81
C LEU A 127 3.54 -8.32 7.22
N LEU A 128 3.80 -7.09 7.66
CA LEU A 128 3.17 -5.92 7.06
C LEU A 128 3.76 -5.63 5.68
N PRO A 129 2.94 -5.20 4.71
CA PRO A 129 3.45 -4.79 3.41
C PRO A 129 4.40 -3.60 3.54
N PHE A 130 5.33 -3.48 2.58
CA PHE A 130 6.23 -2.33 2.50
C PHE A 130 5.43 -1.01 2.60
N PRO A 131 5.85 -0.04 3.42
CA PRO A 131 5.08 1.19 3.60
C PRO A 131 5.05 2.02 2.31
N SER A 132 3.85 2.25 1.77
CA SER A 132 3.62 3.09 0.58
C SER A 132 3.67 4.59 0.88
N GLU A 133 4.26 5.00 1.99
CA GLU A 133 4.36 6.39 2.41
C GLU A 133 5.69 6.63 3.15
N TYR A 134 6.36 7.72 2.81
CA TYR A 134 7.54 8.22 3.48
C TYR A 134 7.27 9.65 3.96
N THR A 135 7.48 9.88 5.25
CA THR A 135 7.16 11.16 5.90
C THR A 135 8.37 11.69 6.64
N PHE A 136 8.61 12.99 6.52
CA PHE A 136 9.65 13.70 7.26
C PHE A 136 9.25 15.15 7.52
N GLU A 137 9.90 15.78 8.48
CA GLU A 137 9.64 17.16 8.88
C GLU A 137 10.75 18.08 8.39
N ILE A 138 10.38 19.31 8.05
CA ILE A 138 11.28 20.39 7.70
C ILE A 138 10.99 21.57 8.62
N ALA A 139 12.04 22.16 9.17
CA ALA A 139 11.96 23.44 9.88
C ALA A 139 11.82 24.56 8.84
N THR A 140 10.63 25.18 8.80
CA THR A 140 10.35 26.34 7.94
C THR A 140 9.21 27.14 8.54
N GLU A 141 9.25 28.46 8.35
CA GLU A 141 8.14 29.36 8.68
C GLU A 141 7.24 29.62 7.46
N CYS A 142 7.77 29.37 6.25
CA CYS A 142 7.12 29.67 4.98
C CYS A 142 6.84 28.37 4.18
N VAL A 143 5.56 28.12 3.93
CA VAL A 143 5.10 26.99 3.09
C VAL A 143 5.39 27.24 1.62
N ASP A 144 5.34 28.52 1.19
CA ASP A 144 5.59 28.89 -0.19
C ASP A 144 7.04 28.58 -0.61
N ASP A 145 8.03 28.87 0.25
CA ASP A 145 9.44 28.59 -0.04
C ASP A 145 9.70 27.09 -0.30
N VAL A 146 9.12 26.22 0.54
CA VAL A 146 9.24 24.77 0.37
C VAL A 146 8.49 24.30 -0.88
N SER A 147 7.33 24.89 -1.15
CA SER A 147 6.53 24.57 -2.33
C SER A 147 7.25 24.93 -3.62
N GLU A 148 7.80 26.15 -3.72
CA GLU A 148 8.54 26.63 -4.89
C GLU A 148 9.82 25.84 -5.11
N LYS A 149 10.55 25.53 -4.04
CA LYS A 149 11.75 24.70 -4.11
C LYS A 149 11.45 23.28 -4.60
N LEU A 150 10.36 22.67 -4.09
CA LEU A 150 9.92 21.35 -4.52
C LEU A 150 9.51 21.35 -6.00
N ASP A 151 8.67 22.31 -6.38
CA ASP A 151 8.13 22.43 -7.73
C ASP A 151 9.25 22.69 -8.75
N THR A 152 10.20 23.56 -8.41
CA THR A 152 11.39 23.83 -9.25
C THR A 152 12.26 22.59 -9.43
N GLU A 153 12.55 21.85 -8.34
CA GLU A 153 13.38 20.65 -8.45
C GLU A 153 12.69 19.57 -9.29
N LEU A 154 11.39 19.32 -9.10
CA LEU A 154 10.67 18.30 -9.86
C LEU A 154 10.44 18.68 -11.32
N THR A 155 10.15 19.95 -11.60
CA THR A 155 10.05 20.48 -12.98
C THR A 155 11.37 20.36 -13.74
N SER A 156 12.51 20.38 -13.04
CA SER A 156 13.83 20.21 -13.65
C SER A 156 14.19 18.77 -14.01
N LEU A 157 13.41 17.79 -13.54
CA LEU A 157 13.63 16.37 -13.80
C LEU A 157 12.78 15.91 -15.00
N ALA A 158 13.23 14.84 -15.65
CA ALA A 158 12.45 14.17 -16.70
C ALA A 158 11.33 13.30 -16.09
N VAL A 159 10.40 13.95 -15.40
CA VAL A 159 9.19 13.37 -14.81
C VAL A 159 7.97 14.13 -15.33
N GLN A 160 6.83 13.44 -15.42
CA GLN A 160 5.57 14.13 -15.53
C GLN A 160 5.24 14.64 -14.14
N TRP A 161 4.96 15.93 -14.01
CA TRP A 161 4.73 16.56 -12.71
C TRP A 161 3.65 17.62 -12.81
N VAL A 162 2.67 17.53 -11.91
CA VAL A 162 1.59 18.50 -11.77
C VAL A 162 1.51 18.93 -10.32
N TRP A 163 1.83 20.20 -10.06
CA TRP A 163 1.72 20.81 -8.75
C TRP A 163 0.43 21.63 -8.62
N ARG A 164 -0.28 21.44 -7.50
CA ARG A 164 -1.48 22.18 -7.12
C ARG A 164 -1.17 23.00 -5.88
N LYS A 165 -0.77 24.26 -6.08
CA LYS A 165 -0.37 25.19 -5.01
C LYS A 165 -1.48 25.39 -3.97
N ASP A 166 -2.74 25.45 -4.41
CA ASP A 166 -3.94 25.56 -3.58
C ASP A 166 -4.13 24.40 -2.60
N LEU A 167 -3.67 23.21 -2.97
CA LEU A 167 -3.77 21.99 -2.16
C LEU A 167 -2.44 21.59 -1.52
N SER A 168 -1.38 22.38 -1.77
CA SER A 168 0.01 22.07 -1.43
C SER A 168 0.33 20.59 -1.72
N THR A 169 -0.09 20.14 -2.90
CA THR A 169 -0.07 18.74 -3.31
C THR A 169 0.37 18.65 -4.76
N GLY A 170 1.20 17.67 -5.11
CA GLY A 170 1.47 17.34 -6.49
C GLY A 170 1.54 15.85 -6.73
N VAL A 171 1.38 15.49 -8.00
CA VAL A 171 1.42 14.11 -8.49
C VAL A 171 2.39 14.06 -9.64
N GLY A 172 3.17 12.98 -9.71
CA GLY A 172 4.06 12.78 -10.83
C GLY A 172 4.38 11.33 -11.13
N PHE A 173 4.97 11.14 -12.30
CA PHE A 173 5.33 9.84 -12.86
C PHE A 173 6.73 9.89 -13.45
N ALA A 174 7.48 8.82 -13.25
CA ALA A 174 8.82 8.63 -13.80
C ALA A 174 8.93 7.25 -14.45
N MET A 175 9.44 7.23 -15.68
CA MET A 175 9.71 6.00 -16.43
C MET A 175 10.88 5.20 -15.86
N GLU A 176 11.84 5.89 -15.25
CA GLU A 176 13.02 5.30 -14.61
C GLU A 176 13.59 6.26 -13.55
N ASN A 177 14.73 5.92 -12.94
CA ASN A 177 15.46 6.86 -12.10
C ASN A 177 16.01 8.01 -12.96
N VAL A 178 15.51 9.22 -12.73
CA VAL A 178 15.93 10.44 -13.46
C VAL A 178 16.68 11.45 -12.58
N TRP A 179 16.86 11.14 -11.29
CA TRP A 179 17.37 12.09 -10.29
C TRP A 179 18.78 11.79 -9.79
N SER A 180 19.27 10.56 -9.95
CA SER A 180 20.64 10.19 -9.56
C SER A 180 21.70 10.92 -10.41
N ARG A 181 22.95 10.99 -9.92
CA ARG A 181 24.05 11.62 -10.68
C ARG A 181 24.27 10.94 -12.04
N GLN A 182 24.18 9.61 -12.07
CA GLN A 182 24.31 8.83 -13.30
C GLN A 182 23.14 9.13 -14.25
N ALA A 183 21.91 9.18 -13.74
CA ALA A 183 20.73 9.49 -14.52
C ALA A 183 20.77 10.91 -15.11
N ARG A 184 21.14 11.92 -14.33
CA ARG A 184 21.27 13.31 -14.83
C ARG A 184 22.33 13.43 -15.94
N ARG A 185 23.43 12.68 -15.85
CA ARG A 185 24.44 12.61 -16.93
C ARG A 185 23.89 11.95 -18.19
N LYS A 186 23.16 10.84 -18.06
CA LYS A 186 22.48 10.16 -19.17
C LYS A 186 21.50 11.11 -19.86
N MET A 187 20.68 11.82 -19.08
CA MET A 187 19.67 12.73 -19.61
C MET A 187 20.29 13.90 -20.38
N LYS A 188 21.36 14.50 -19.86
CA LYS A 188 22.09 15.57 -20.57
C LYS A 188 22.55 15.12 -21.96
N ASN A 189 23.11 13.91 -22.05
CA ASN A 189 23.56 13.36 -23.32
C ASN A 189 22.40 13.06 -24.28
N MET A 190 21.23 12.65 -23.77
CA MET A 190 20.02 12.45 -24.59
C MET A 190 19.47 13.77 -25.11
N THR A 191 19.38 14.80 -24.26
CA THR A 191 18.95 16.14 -24.67
C THR A 191 19.89 16.75 -25.71
N GLU A 192 21.21 16.58 -25.56
CA GLU A 192 22.19 17.01 -26.57
C GLU A 192 22.03 16.30 -27.93
N ARG A 193 21.43 15.10 -27.93
CA ARG A 193 21.07 14.35 -29.13
C ARG A 193 19.67 14.67 -29.68
N GLY A 194 18.92 15.57 -29.02
CA GLY A 194 17.55 15.90 -29.40
C GLY A 194 16.52 14.81 -29.10
N GLU A 195 16.83 13.89 -28.17
CA GLU A 195 15.91 12.84 -27.76
C GLU A 195 15.05 13.33 -26.58
N GLU A 196 13.73 13.29 -26.76
CA GLU A 196 12.75 13.53 -25.70
C GLU A 196 12.26 12.20 -25.11
N MET A 197 11.97 12.21 -23.82
CA MET A 197 11.44 11.04 -23.11
C MET A 197 9.93 11.20 -22.99
N ASP A 198 9.18 10.38 -23.71
CA ASP A 198 7.73 10.29 -23.56
C ASP A 198 7.39 9.58 -22.25
N ILE A 199 6.41 10.10 -21.52
CA ILE A 199 6.02 9.59 -20.21
C ILE A 199 4.61 9.05 -20.31
N ASP A 200 4.51 7.73 -20.15
CA ASP A 200 3.25 7.01 -20.13
C ASP A 200 2.94 6.57 -18.70
N GLU A 201 1.87 7.13 -18.14
CA GLU A 201 1.40 6.84 -16.77
C GLU A 201 1.07 5.35 -16.56
N ASP A 202 0.65 4.63 -17.60
CA ASP A 202 0.22 3.23 -17.50
C ASP A 202 1.41 2.28 -17.33
N ILE A 203 2.59 2.65 -17.84
CA ILE A 203 3.82 1.86 -17.75
C ILE A 203 4.93 2.50 -16.92
N ALA A 204 4.68 3.67 -16.33
CA ALA A 204 5.63 4.36 -15.46
C ALA A 204 6.14 3.46 -14.32
N ALA A 205 7.46 3.41 -14.15
CA ALA A 205 8.11 2.62 -13.10
C ALA A 205 7.82 3.14 -11.69
N LEU A 206 7.58 4.46 -11.56
CA LEU A 206 7.22 5.12 -10.32
C LEU A 206 6.12 6.16 -10.57
N GLY A 207 4.99 6.02 -9.88
CA GLY A 207 4.01 7.08 -9.69
C GLY A 207 3.97 7.49 -8.22
N PHE A 208 3.98 8.79 -7.96
CA PHE A 208 4.09 9.34 -6.61
C PHE A 208 3.16 10.53 -6.41
N LYS A 209 2.81 10.77 -5.14
CA LYS A 209 2.10 11.96 -4.70
C LYS A 209 2.87 12.60 -3.55
N ILE A 210 3.12 13.89 -3.62
CA ILE A 210 3.74 14.66 -2.53
C ILE A 210 2.70 15.59 -1.95
N GLN A 211 2.58 15.62 -0.62
CA GLN A 211 1.73 16.55 0.10
C GLN A 211 2.53 17.25 1.17
N LEU A 212 2.26 18.55 1.29
CA LEU A 212 2.87 19.44 2.23
C LEU A 212 1.81 19.85 3.26
N LYS A 213 2.05 19.56 4.54
CA LYS A 213 1.12 19.88 5.63
C LYS A 213 1.82 20.71 6.70
N LYS A 214 1.25 21.85 7.05
CA LYS A 214 1.71 22.63 8.20
C LYS A 214 1.31 21.89 9.48
N GLU A 215 2.28 21.58 10.33
CA GLU A 215 2.01 21.00 11.66
C GLU A 215 1.89 22.09 12.72
N ASN A 216 2.91 22.94 12.80
CA ASN A 216 3.04 23.99 13.81
C ASN A 216 3.51 25.30 13.15
N LEU A 217 3.74 26.34 13.95
CA LEU A 217 4.20 27.65 13.44
C LEU A 217 5.53 27.58 12.65
N GLN A 218 6.41 26.64 12.99
CA GLN A 218 7.77 26.51 12.41
C GLN A 218 8.06 25.10 11.84
N GLY A 219 7.03 24.27 11.68
CA GLY A 219 7.18 22.86 11.32
C GLY A 219 6.25 22.45 10.19
N MET A 220 6.83 21.85 9.15
CA MET A 220 6.13 21.39 7.97
C MET A 220 6.39 19.92 7.73
N ARG A 221 5.33 19.13 7.66
CA ARG A 221 5.37 17.71 7.33
C ARG A 221 5.30 17.53 5.81
N VAL A 222 6.30 16.85 5.27
CA VAL A 222 6.32 16.38 3.88
C VAL A 222 5.91 14.92 3.86
N ILE A 223 4.89 14.60 3.08
CA ILE A 223 4.35 13.25 2.92
C ILE A 223 4.54 12.85 1.46
N ILE A 224 5.35 11.83 1.21
CA ILE A 224 5.57 11.25 -0.12
C ILE A 224 4.88 9.89 -0.15
N ARG A 225 3.83 9.77 -0.96
CA ARG A 225 3.08 8.51 -1.15
C ARG A 225 3.54 7.83 -2.44
N TRP A 226 3.87 6.54 -2.33
CA TRP A 226 4.04 5.63 -3.46
C TRP A 226 2.65 5.24 -4.00
N ALA A 227 2.31 5.72 -5.20
CA ALA A 227 1.00 5.51 -5.81
C ALA A 227 1.01 4.40 -6.87
N LYS A 228 2.11 4.27 -7.62
CA LYS A 228 2.31 3.26 -8.66
C LYS A 228 3.76 2.75 -8.67
N GLY A 229 3.95 1.46 -8.89
CA GLY A 229 5.25 0.86 -9.17
C GLY A 229 5.52 -0.39 -8.35
N ARG A 230 6.56 -1.12 -8.75
CA ARG A 230 6.96 -2.41 -8.14
C ARG A 230 8.26 -2.34 -7.36
N ASP A 231 9.15 -1.40 -7.71
CA ASP A 231 10.49 -1.28 -7.14
C ASP A 231 10.49 -0.36 -5.91
N SER A 232 10.62 -0.95 -4.71
CA SER A 232 10.72 -0.21 -3.46
C SER A 232 12.03 0.56 -3.35
N VAL A 233 13.12 0.06 -3.93
CA VAL A 233 14.44 0.71 -3.90
C VAL A 233 14.39 2.00 -4.71
N LEU A 234 13.70 1.99 -5.86
CA LEU A 234 13.45 3.19 -6.65
C LEU A 234 12.66 4.23 -5.85
N PHE A 235 11.59 3.83 -5.16
CA PHE A 235 10.80 4.71 -4.31
C PHE A 235 11.60 5.29 -3.13
N GLU A 236 12.37 4.47 -2.42
CA GLU A 236 13.22 4.92 -1.31
C GLU A 236 14.31 5.90 -1.79
N SER A 237 14.91 5.62 -2.96
CA SER A 237 15.88 6.50 -3.60
C SER A 237 15.27 7.86 -3.95
N PHE A 238 14.05 7.87 -4.48
CA PHE A 238 13.29 9.09 -4.77
C PHE A 238 13.02 9.89 -3.47
N CYS A 239 12.51 9.22 -2.43
CA CYS A 239 12.23 9.85 -1.14
C CYS A 239 13.48 10.48 -0.52
N GLY A 240 14.60 9.74 -0.53
CA GLY A 240 15.88 10.24 -0.03
C GLY A 240 16.40 11.43 -0.82
N MET A 241 16.17 11.48 -2.14
CA MET A 241 16.51 12.62 -2.98
C MET A 241 15.71 13.86 -2.60
N ILE A 242 14.38 13.76 -2.54
CA ILE A 242 13.50 14.88 -2.16
C ILE A 242 13.86 15.40 -0.76
N LYS A 243 14.05 14.50 0.20
CA LYS A 243 14.45 14.88 1.57
C LYS A 243 15.73 15.71 1.59
N ARG A 244 16.82 15.23 0.97
CA ARG A 244 18.10 15.96 0.92
C ARG A 244 17.93 17.33 0.27
N LYS A 245 17.22 17.39 -0.85
CA LYS A 245 16.96 18.63 -1.58
C LYS A 245 16.24 19.65 -0.72
N LEU A 246 15.15 19.26 -0.06
CA LEU A 246 14.40 20.18 0.78
C LEU A 246 15.15 20.59 2.05
N GLU A 247 15.90 19.68 2.69
CA GLU A 247 16.78 19.99 3.83
C GLU A 247 17.99 20.87 3.46
N GLY A 248 18.27 21.09 2.17
CA GLY A 248 19.41 21.91 1.72
C GLY A 248 20.76 21.19 1.81
N ARG A 249 20.76 19.86 1.72
CA ARG A 249 21.95 18.99 1.73
C ARG A 249 22.27 18.41 0.36
#